data_AF-A0A438FJD3-F1
#
_entry.id   AF-A0A438FJD3-F1
#
_cell.length_a   1.000
_cell.length_b   1.000
_cell.length_c   1.000
_cell.angle_alpha   90.00
_cell.angle_beta   90.00
_cell.angle_gamma   90.00
#
_symmetry.space_group_name_H-M   'P 1'
#
loop_
_entity.id
_entity.type
_entity.pdbx_description
1 polymer ?
#
loop_
_entity_poly.entity_id
_entity_poly.type
_entity_poly.pdbx_seq_one_letter_code
_entity_poly.pdbx_strand_id
1 'polypeptide(L)' 'MFKKSLEAKSQQRLSGADRKKLKRTIKERFRNASDSEIDSILPPKKML' A
#
# COMPACT_ATOMS: atom_id res chain seq x y z
N MET A 1 -1.18 6.56 17.82
CA MET A 1 -0.79 5.18 18.20
C MET A 1 0.71 5.04 18.53
N PHE A 2 1.59 5.93 18.07
CA PHE A 2 3.02 5.85 18.36
C PHE A 2 3.46 7.09 19.16
N LYS A 3 3.70 6.94 20.47
CA LYS A 3 4.22 8.00 21.36
C LYS A 3 5.68 7.78 21.75
N LYS A 4 6.17 6.55 21.63
CA LYS A 4 7.56 6.14 21.86
C LYS A 4 8.07 5.41 20.62
N SER A 5 9.40 5.33 20.50
CA SER A 5 10.05 4.54 19.46
C SER A 5 9.63 3.07 19.53
N LEU A 6 9.45 2.46 18.36
CA LEU A 6 9.05 1.07 18.20
C LEU A 6 9.92 0.44 17.12
N GLU A 7 10.45 -0.75 17.40
CA GLU A 7 11.26 -1.50 16.44
C GLU A 7 10.38 -2.43 15.60
N ALA A 8 10.70 -2.52 14.31
CA ALA A 8 10.01 -3.41 13.38
C ALA A 8 10.46 -4.86 13.63
N LYS A 9 9.50 -5.75 13.94
CA LYS A 9 9.79 -7.18 14.19
C LYS A 9 10.18 -7.95 12.92
N SER A 10 9.59 -7.59 11.79
CA SER A 10 9.84 -8.25 10.51
C SER A 10 9.37 -7.37 9.35
N GLN A 11 9.91 -7.65 8.17
CA GLN A 11 9.50 -7.02 6.92
C GLN A 11 9.16 -8.11 5.90
N GLN A 12 7.95 -8.05 5.34
CA GLN A 12 7.47 -9.01 4.34
C GLN A 12 7.12 -8.31 3.03
N ARG A 13 7.54 -8.90 1.90
CA ARG A 13 7.11 -8.45 0.56
C ARG A 13 5.68 -8.89 0.31
N LEU A 14 4.84 -7.98 -0.18
CA LEU A 14 3.49 -8.30 -0.61
C LEU A 14 3.49 -9.15 -1.89
N SER A 15 2.57 -10.12 -1.94
CA SER A 15 2.23 -10.83 -3.17
C SER A 15 1.53 -9.90 -4.17
N GLY A 16 1.36 -10.35 -5.42
CA GLY A 16 0.59 -9.59 -6.41
C GLY A 16 -0.89 -9.46 -6.02
N ALA A 17 -1.48 -10.55 -5.51
CA ALA A 17 -2.87 -10.57 -5.04
C ALA A 17 -3.10 -9.63 -3.86
N ASP A 18 -2.20 -9.65 -2.87
CA ASP A 18 -2.29 -8.77 -1.69
C ASP A 18 -2.10 -7.30 -2.05
N ARG A 19 -1.18 -7.01 -2.98
CA ARG A 19 -1.01 -5.65 -3.51
C ARG A 19 -2.28 -5.16 -4.20
N LYS A 20 -2.94 -6.00 -5.01
CA LYS A 20 -4.22 -5.66 -5.67
C LYS A 20 -5.32 -5.42 -4.63
N LYS A 21 -5.39 -6.26 -3.59
CA LYS A 21 -6.34 -6.10 -2.49
C LYS A 21 -6.12 -4.77 -1.74
N LEU A 22 -4.86 -4.44 -1.42
CA LEU A 22 -4.51 -3.18 -0.77
C LEU A 22 -4.92 -1.97 -1.62
N LYS A 23 -4.61 -1.97 -2.92
CA LYS A 23 -5.02 -0.87 -3.83
C LYS A 23 -6.53 -0.66 -3.83
N ARG A 24 -7.33 -1.74 -3.88
CA ARG A 24 -8.80 -1.65 -3.80
C ARG A 24 -9.26 -1.03 -2.49
N THR A 25 -8.73 -1.49 -1.35
CA THR A 25 -9.10 -0.96 -0.03
C THR A 25 -8.74 0.51 0.11
N ILE A 26 -7.61 0.97 -0.45
CA ILE A 26 -7.24 2.39 -0.45
C ILE A 26 -8.29 3.20 -1.22
N LYS A 27 -8.67 2.78 -2.44
CA LYS A 27 -9.71 3.48 -3.23
C LYS A 27 -11.04 3.60 -2.49
N GLU A 28 -11.47 2.52 -1.84
CA GLU A 28 -12.72 2.49 -1.06
C GLU A 28 -12.67 3.45 0.15
N ARG A 29 -11.52 3.57 0.82
CA ARG A 29 -11.34 4.41 2.02
C ARG A 29 -11.08 5.88 1.67
N PHE A 30 -10.38 6.14 0.56
CA PHE A 30 -9.94 7.47 0.13
C PHE A 30 -10.60 7.85 -1.20
N ARG A 31 -11.92 8.08 -1.17
CA ARG A 31 -12.74 8.34 -2.36
C ARG A 31 -12.32 9.55 -3.21
N ASN A 32 -11.57 10.49 -2.64
CA ASN A 32 -11.09 11.69 -3.34
C ASN A 32 -9.71 11.51 -3.97
N ALA A 33 -9.00 10.41 -3.65
CA ALA A 33 -7.73 10.12 -4.27
C ALA A 33 -7.95 9.56 -5.68
N SER A 34 -7.34 10.18 -6.67
CA SER A 34 -7.34 9.72 -8.05
C SER A 34 -6.51 8.44 -8.20
N ASP A 35 -6.79 7.69 -9.26
CA ASP A 35 -6.05 6.47 -9.57
C ASP A 35 -4.55 6.74 -9.77
N SER A 36 -4.19 7.87 -10.37
CA SER A 36 -2.81 8.29 -10.60
C SER A 36 -2.07 8.62 -9.30
N GLU A 37 -2.70 9.29 -8.35
CA GLU A 37 -2.12 9.54 -7.02
C GLU A 37 -1.85 8.23 -6.30
N ILE A 38 -2.80 7.28 -6.34
CA ILE A 38 -2.64 5.96 -5.73
C ILE A 38 -1.51 5.17 -6.42
N ASP A 39 -1.43 5.22 -7.74
CA ASP A 39 -0.38 4.54 -8.50
C ASP A 39 1.02 5.14 -8.29
N SER A 40 1.12 6.44 -7.97
CA SER A 40 2.40 7.06 -7.61
C SER A 40 2.97 6.53 -6.27
N ILE A 41 2.09 6.20 -5.32
CA ILE A 41 2.46 5.70 -3.98
C ILE A 41 2.63 4.18 -3.97
N LEU A 42 1.74 3.46 -4.66
CA LEU A 42 1.74 2.01 -4.76
C LEU A 42 1.89 1.60 -6.23
N PRO A 43 3.09 1.77 -6.82
CA PRO A 43 3.31 1.49 -8.23
C PRO A 43 2.96 0.03 -8.56
N PRO A 44 2.56 -0.28 -9.80
CA PRO A 44 2.37 -1.65 -10.21
C PRO A 44 3.65 -2.46 -9.95
N LYS A 45 3.49 -3.74 -9.62
CA LYS A 45 4.64 -4.63 -9.44
C LYS A 45 5.43 -4.61 -10.75
N LYS A 46 6.66 -4.05 -10.74
CA LYS A 46 7.56 -4.11 -11.90
C LYS A 46 7.70 -5.59 -12.28
N MET A 47 7.25 -5.94 -13.48
CA MET A 47 7.68 -7.16 -14.15
C MET A 47 9.07 -6.85 -14.69
N LEU A 48 10.09 -7.29 -13.95
CA LEU A 48 11.46 -7.44 -14.43
C LEU A 48 11.61 -8.89 -14.89
#